data_AF-A0AAD0T9G3-F1
#
_entry.id   AF-A0AAD0T9G3-F1
#
_cell.length_a   1.000
_cell.length_b   1.000
_cell.length_c   1.000
_cell.angle_alpha   90.00
_cell.angle_beta   90.00
_cell.angle_gamma   90.00
#
_symmetry.space_group_name_H-M   'P 1'
#
loop_
_entity.id
_entity.type
_entity.pdbx_description
1 polymer ?
#
loop_
_entity_poly.entity_id
_entity_poly.type
_entity_poly.pdbx_seq_one_letter_code
_entity_poly.pdbx_strand_id
1 'polypeptide(L)'
;MPRPSDDPREALTGLLGLGSHSARKSHYPELLARLEELEAERNRYQTLNDELEQRVLDRTRELQALNEQLREARDAAEAANLSKDKYLAAASHDLLQPLNAARLLVSTLRERDLPASEHQLVERTHQALEGAEDLLTDLLDISKLDQAAIKPDVDVYRLDEVLGPLASEFESVAEAAGLGLRVRIPRLCISTDFRLLTRILRNFLSNACRYTVRGRVLMGARRRGDHLRLEVWDSGRGIPEDKLQAIFLEFNQLDVGRAAERKGVGLGLAIVDRIASMLAYRVEVKSHLGRGSVFSIEVPLARSQPEARALGEPRSVTGDPLPGQRLLVVDNEPDILESMSALLGQWGCEVMTATDLATAQQVLEDQAPDLILVDYHLDHGMVGCDVILALRQRFERQVPAVIITADRSDQCRRKLQKLGVPLLNKPVKPGKLRAVISQLIGNAG
;
A
#
# COMPACT_ATOMS: atom_id res chain seq x y z
N MET A 1 -97.99 -59.13 -75.77
CA MET A 1 -97.16 -58.69 -76.92
C MET A 1 -96.08 -57.76 -76.37
N PRO A 2 -94.89 -57.65 -77.00
CA PRO A 2 -93.70 -58.51 -76.99
C PRO A 2 -92.61 -58.07 -75.97
N ARG A 3 -91.52 -58.87 -75.85
CA ARG A 3 -90.21 -58.55 -75.22
C ARG A 3 -89.41 -57.55 -76.12
N PRO A 4 -88.08 -57.36 -75.95
CA PRO A 4 -87.25 -56.81 -74.85
C PRO A 4 -86.37 -55.64 -75.36
N SER A 5 -85.66 -54.92 -74.49
CA SER A 5 -84.25 -54.55 -74.77
C SER A 5 -83.63 -53.82 -73.58
N ASP A 6 -82.61 -54.46 -73.02
CA ASP A 6 -81.60 -53.87 -72.16
C ASP A 6 -80.98 -52.63 -72.80
N ASP A 7 -80.85 -51.54 -72.04
CA ASP A 7 -79.84 -50.52 -72.31
C ASP A 7 -78.68 -50.74 -71.31
N PRO A 8 -77.49 -51.19 -71.76
CA PRO A 8 -76.35 -51.52 -70.90
C PRO A 8 -75.64 -50.26 -70.36
N ARG A 9 -76.36 -49.15 -70.17
CA ARG A 9 -75.86 -47.90 -69.58
C ARG A 9 -76.13 -47.78 -68.08
N GLU A 10 -77.01 -48.61 -67.52
CA GLU A 10 -77.28 -48.62 -66.07
C GLU A 10 -76.34 -49.52 -65.24
N ALA A 11 -75.52 -50.36 -65.89
CA ALA A 11 -74.55 -51.21 -65.18
C ALA A 11 -73.20 -50.52 -64.90
N LEU A 12 -72.94 -49.36 -65.51
CA LEU A 12 -71.66 -48.62 -65.36
C LEU A 12 -71.77 -47.39 -64.44
N THR A 13 -72.98 -46.98 -64.05
CA THR A 13 -73.22 -45.90 -63.10
C THR A 13 -73.14 -46.34 -61.63
N GLY A 14 -73.19 -47.65 -61.34
CA GLY A 14 -73.05 -48.19 -59.99
C GLY A 14 -71.61 -48.32 -59.47
N LEU A 15 -70.60 -48.25 -60.35
CA LEU A 15 -69.19 -48.52 -60.02
C LEU A 15 -68.31 -47.26 -59.91
N LEU A 16 -68.83 -46.10 -60.30
CA LEU A 16 -68.08 -44.84 -60.29
C LEU A 16 -68.45 -43.86 -59.17
N GLY A 17 -69.30 -44.26 -58.21
CA GLY A 17 -69.44 -43.52 -56.95
C GLY A 17 -69.70 -42.02 -57.11
N LEU A 18 -70.32 -41.59 -58.21
CA LEU A 18 -70.74 -40.21 -58.44
C LEU A 18 -72.11 -39.97 -57.80
N GLY A 19 -72.22 -40.33 -56.52
CA GLY A 19 -73.23 -39.82 -55.61
C GLY A 19 -72.60 -38.71 -54.77
N SER A 20 -73.22 -37.53 -54.77
CA SER A 20 -72.88 -36.34 -53.99
C SER A 20 -71.77 -35.41 -54.52
N HIS A 21 -72.07 -34.75 -55.62
CA HIS A 21 -71.72 -33.33 -55.80
C HIS A 21 -72.32 -32.50 -54.64
N SER A 22 -71.59 -32.21 -53.56
CA SER A 22 -71.97 -31.09 -52.67
C SER A 22 -70.90 -30.53 -51.69
N ALA A 23 -69.63 -30.95 -51.72
CA ALA A 23 -68.65 -30.44 -50.74
C ALA A 23 -67.40 -29.75 -51.34
N ARG A 24 -67.04 -29.99 -52.61
CA ARG A 24 -65.76 -29.48 -53.16
C ARG A 24 -65.82 -28.11 -53.84
N LYS A 25 -67.00 -27.57 -54.16
CA LYS A 25 -67.13 -26.24 -54.79
C LYS A 25 -67.40 -25.09 -53.81
N SER A 26 -67.65 -25.38 -52.52
CA SER A 26 -68.00 -24.36 -51.51
C SER A 26 -66.81 -23.82 -50.72
N HIS A 27 -65.62 -24.43 -50.84
CA HIS A 27 -64.48 -24.13 -49.97
C HIS A 27 -63.39 -23.27 -50.61
N TYR A 28 -63.46 -23.05 -51.93
CA TYR A 28 -62.48 -22.22 -52.66
C TYR A 28 -62.47 -20.73 -52.24
N PRO A 29 -63.63 -20.08 -52.00
CA PRO A 29 -63.65 -18.69 -51.54
C PRO A 29 -63.08 -18.52 -50.13
N GLU A 30 -63.38 -19.45 -49.22
CA GLU A 30 -62.84 -19.43 -47.85
C GLU A 30 -61.32 -19.69 -47.82
N LEU A 31 -60.82 -20.59 -48.67
CA LEU A 31 -59.38 -20.83 -48.82
C LEU A 31 -58.64 -19.62 -49.40
N LEU A 32 -59.23 -18.93 -50.38
CA LEU A 32 -58.68 -17.69 -50.94
C LEU A 32 -58.65 -16.58 -49.89
N ALA A 33 -59.73 -16.38 -49.13
CA ALA A 33 -59.76 -15.41 -48.03
C ALA A 33 -58.72 -15.73 -46.94
N ARG A 34 -58.53 -17.02 -46.61
CA ARG A 34 -57.50 -17.47 -45.66
C ARG A 34 -56.08 -17.24 -46.18
N LEU A 35 -55.85 -17.42 -47.48
CA LEU A 35 -54.57 -17.14 -48.13
C LEU A 35 -54.26 -15.64 -48.14
N GLU A 36 -55.24 -14.80 -48.47
CA GLU A 36 -55.11 -13.34 -48.40
C GLU A 36 -54.83 -12.85 -46.97
N GLU A 37 -55.49 -13.43 -45.97
CA GLU A 37 -55.26 -13.15 -44.55
C GLU A 37 -53.84 -13.53 -44.10
N LEU A 38 -53.36 -14.72 -44.49
CA LEU A 38 -52.00 -15.18 -44.21
C LEU A 38 -50.94 -14.35 -44.93
N GLU A 39 -51.19 -13.92 -46.16
CA GLU A 39 -50.29 -13.02 -46.90
C GLU A 39 -50.22 -11.64 -46.25
N ALA A 40 -51.35 -11.09 -45.80
CA ALA A 40 -51.39 -9.85 -45.06
C ALA A 40 -50.65 -9.95 -43.71
N GLU A 41 -50.83 -11.05 -42.99
CA GLU A 41 -50.15 -11.33 -41.72
C GLU A 41 -48.64 -11.49 -41.92
N ARG A 42 -48.22 -12.23 -42.94
CA ARG A 42 -46.81 -12.37 -43.33
C ARG A 42 -46.17 -11.03 -43.66
N ASN A 43 -46.85 -10.20 -44.46
CA ASN A 43 -46.35 -8.87 -44.84
C ASN A 43 -46.20 -7.98 -43.60
N ARG A 44 -47.14 -8.06 -42.65
CA ARG A 44 -47.06 -7.35 -41.37
C ARG A 44 -45.91 -7.82 -40.49
N TYR A 45 -45.64 -9.13 -40.44
CA TYR A 45 -44.48 -9.66 -39.72
C TYR A 45 -43.17 -9.24 -40.36
N GLN A 46 -43.11 -9.18 -41.69
CA GLN A 46 -41.92 -8.69 -42.42
C GLN A 46 -41.65 -7.23 -42.09
N THR A 47 -42.65 -6.34 -42.15
CA THR A 47 -42.45 -4.93 -41.80
C THR A 47 -42.04 -4.74 -40.34
N LEU A 48 -42.65 -5.48 -39.41
CA LEU A 48 -42.25 -5.43 -37.99
C LEU A 48 -40.82 -5.94 -37.76
N ASN A 49 -40.40 -6.98 -38.49
CA ASN A 49 -39.05 -7.51 -38.37
C ASN A 49 -38.02 -6.53 -38.94
N ASP A 50 -38.31 -5.92 -40.09
CA ASP A 50 -37.45 -4.90 -40.70
C ASP A 50 -37.30 -3.67 -39.79
N GLU A 51 -38.40 -3.22 -39.17
CA GLU A 51 -38.37 -2.14 -38.17
C GLU A 51 -37.55 -2.52 -36.92
N LEU A 52 -37.66 -3.76 -36.44
CA LEU A 52 -36.90 -4.25 -35.31
C LEU A 52 -35.41 -4.35 -35.63
N GLU A 53 -35.05 -4.86 -36.81
CA GLU A 53 -33.68 -4.95 -37.30
C GLU A 53 -33.04 -3.56 -37.42
N GLN A 54 -33.76 -2.59 -37.99
CA GLN A 54 -33.29 -1.20 -38.01
C GLN A 54 -33.06 -0.65 -36.60
N ARG A 55 -34.01 -0.86 -35.69
CA ARG A 55 -33.87 -0.37 -34.31
C ARG A 55 -32.71 -1.02 -33.56
N VAL A 56 -32.46 -2.31 -33.78
CA VAL A 56 -31.31 -3.02 -33.22
C VAL A 56 -30.01 -2.48 -33.81
N LEU A 57 -29.93 -2.25 -35.12
CA LEU A 57 -28.75 -1.67 -35.77
C LEU A 57 -28.44 -0.27 -35.24
N ASP A 58 -29.45 0.59 -35.14
CA ASP A 58 -29.28 1.95 -34.61
C ASP A 58 -28.84 1.91 -33.15
N ARG A 59 -29.47 1.07 -32.31
CA ARG A 59 -29.07 0.96 -30.91
C ARG A 59 -27.68 0.35 -30.74
N THR A 60 -27.29 -0.58 -31.61
CA THR A 60 -25.94 -1.17 -31.60
C THR A 60 -24.90 -0.11 -31.97
N ARG A 61 -25.17 0.74 -32.96
CA ARG A 61 -24.30 1.86 -33.34
C ARG A 61 -24.16 2.88 -32.20
N GLU A 62 -25.26 3.24 -31.55
CA GLU A 62 -25.24 4.14 -30.39
C GLU A 62 -24.43 3.57 -29.23
N LEU A 63 -24.59 2.27 -28.92
CA LEU A 63 -23.84 1.61 -27.87
C LEU A 63 -22.34 1.49 -28.20
N GLN A 64 -22.00 1.28 -29.46
CA GLN A 64 -20.60 1.27 -29.91
C GLN A 64 -19.97 2.67 -29.80
N ALA A 65 -20.67 3.70 -30.26
CA ALA A 65 -20.20 5.08 -30.14
C ALA A 65 -20.01 5.50 -28.68
N LEU A 66 -20.96 5.14 -27.80
CA LEU A 66 -20.86 5.44 -26.36
C LEU A 66 -19.72 4.65 -25.69
N ASN A 67 -19.51 3.38 -26.05
CA ASN A 67 -18.38 2.61 -25.53
C ASN A 67 -17.04 3.21 -25.95
N GLU A 68 -16.91 3.67 -27.20
CA GLU A 68 -15.68 4.31 -27.66
C GLU A 68 -15.42 5.61 -26.91
N GLN A 69 -16.45 6.46 -26.75
CA GLN A 69 -16.34 7.70 -25.96
C GLN A 69 -15.96 7.41 -24.50
N LEU A 70 -16.56 6.38 -23.88
CA LEU A 70 -16.21 5.97 -22.52
C LEU A 70 -14.76 5.48 -22.42
N ARG A 71 -14.31 4.74 -23.44
CA ARG A 71 -12.93 4.23 -23.51
C ARG A 71 -11.94 5.38 -23.68
N GLU A 72 -12.18 6.31 -24.60
CA GLU A 72 -11.35 7.49 -24.80
C GLU A 72 -11.29 8.36 -23.53
N ALA A 73 -12.43 8.60 -22.87
CA ALA A 73 -12.48 9.36 -21.63
C ALA A 73 -11.73 8.66 -20.49
N ARG A 74 -11.83 7.32 -20.40
CA ARG A 74 -11.08 6.52 -19.44
C ARG A 74 -9.58 6.59 -19.71
N ASP A 75 -9.17 6.37 -20.95
CA ASP A 75 -7.75 6.35 -21.34
C ASP A 75 -7.12 7.73 -21.11
N ALA A 76 -7.85 8.82 -21.39
CA ALA A 76 -7.42 10.19 -21.08
C ALA A 76 -7.27 10.42 -19.56
N ALA A 77 -8.23 9.95 -18.76
CA ALA A 77 -8.17 10.05 -17.30
C ALA A 77 -7.01 9.22 -16.71
N GLU A 78 -6.77 8.00 -17.23
CA GLU A 78 -5.65 7.15 -16.82
C GLU A 78 -4.29 7.77 -17.20
N ALA A 79 -4.16 8.33 -18.40
CA ALA A 79 -2.95 9.02 -18.83
C ALA A 79 -2.65 10.27 -17.97
N ALA A 80 -3.68 11.05 -17.61
CA ALA A 80 -3.54 12.20 -16.73
C ALA A 80 -3.09 11.80 -15.32
N ASN A 81 -3.66 10.72 -14.77
CA ASN A 81 -3.22 10.17 -13.48
C ASN A 81 -1.77 9.69 -13.55
N LEU A 82 -1.42 8.88 -14.54
CA LEU A 82 -0.06 8.32 -14.65
C LEU A 82 1.03 9.39 -14.84
N SER A 83 0.69 10.51 -15.51
CA SER A 83 1.56 11.69 -15.59
C SER A 83 1.73 12.34 -14.21
N LYS A 84 0.63 12.63 -13.50
CA LYS A 84 0.64 13.17 -12.13
C LYS A 84 1.48 12.30 -11.19
N ASP A 85 1.45 10.98 -11.36
CA ASP A 85 2.17 10.01 -10.54
C ASP A 85 3.69 10.11 -10.70
N LYS A 86 4.17 10.20 -11.96
CA LYS A 86 5.59 10.42 -12.25
C LYS A 86 6.07 11.76 -11.71
N TYR A 87 5.27 12.80 -11.85
CA TYR A 87 5.59 14.13 -11.32
C TYR A 87 5.66 14.13 -9.79
N LEU A 88 4.70 13.50 -9.10
CA LEU A 88 4.70 13.43 -7.65
C LEU A 88 5.85 12.58 -7.11
N ALA A 89 6.18 11.47 -7.74
CA ALA A 89 7.29 10.61 -7.33
C ALA A 89 8.66 11.29 -7.51
N ALA A 90 8.87 11.97 -8.65
CA ALA A 90 10.10 12.71 -8.92
C ALA A 90 10.23 13.93 -7.99
N ALA A 91 9.19 14.77 -7.90
CA ALA A 91 9.20 15.94 -7.02
C ALA A 91 9.43 15.56 -5.55
N SER A 92 9.01 14.38 -5.14
CA SER A 92 9.21 13.90 -3.78
C SER A 92 10.63 13.50 -3.47
N HIS A 93 11.33 12.89 -4.42
CA HIS A 93 12.75 12.61 -4.28
C HIS A 93 13.51 13.93 -4.14
N ASP A 94 13.23 14.86 -5.05
CA ASP A 94 13.85 16.19 -5.11
C ASP A 94 13.55 17.05 -3.87
N LEU A 95 12.43 16.82 -3.19
CA LEU A 95 12.07 17.50 -1.93
C LEU A 95 12.63 16.80 -0.68
N LEU A 96 12.77 15.47 -0.70
CA LEU A 96 13.26 14.70 0.46
C LEU A 96 14.77 14.81 0.65
N GLN A 97 15.56 14.85 -0.42
CA GLN A 97 17.02 14.99 -0.36
C GLN A 97 17.50 16.24 0.38
N PRO A 98 17.08 17.47 0.01
CA PRO A 98 17.54 18.68 0.70
C PRO A 98 17.09 18.71 2.16
N LEU A 99 15.93 18.12 2.46
CA LEU A 99 15.41 18.03 3.82
C LEU A 99 16.22 17.04 4.67
N ASN A 100 16.62 15.91 4.09
CA ASN A 100 17.48 14.93 4.74
C ASN A 100 18.88 15.51 5.04
N ALA A 101 19.47 16.25 4.09
CA ALA A 101 20.73 16.97 4.30
C ALA A 101 20.61 18.00 5.43
N ALA A 102 19.56 18.84 5.41
CA ALA A 102 19.29 19.81 6.47
C ALA A 102 19.14 19.13 7.84
N ARG A 103 18.49 17.96 7.92
CA ARG A 103 18.35 17.22 9.17
C ARG A 103 19.68 16.68 9.69
N LEU A 104 20.55 16.17 8.82
CA LEU A 104 21.87 15.70 9.22
C LEU A 104 22.72 16.84 9.78
N LEU A 105 22.69 18.02 9.14
CA LEU A 105 23.35 19.23 9.63
C LEU A 105 22.80 19.71 10.99
N VAL A 106 21.48 19.70 11.17
CA VAL A 106 20.87 20.07 12.46
C VAL A 106 21.19 19.04 13.54
N SER A 107 21.26 17.76 13.18
CA SER A 107 21.63 16.68 14.12
C SER A 107 23.09 16.81 14.57
N THR A 108 24.00 17.15 13.66
CA THR A 108 25.41 17.40 14.01
C THR A 108 25.57 18.65 14.87
N LEU A 109 24.77 19.70 14.65
CA LEU A 109 24.72 20.89 15.52
C LEU A 109 24.19 20.56 16.92
N ARG A 110 23.22 19.64 17.03
CA ARG A 110 22.60 19.25 18.30
C ARG A 110 23.56 18.50 19.24
N GLU A 111 24.55 17.80 18.67
CA GLU A 111 25.56 17.07 19.44
C GLU A 111 26.76 17.96 19.85
N ARG A 112 26.79 19.23 19.41
CA ARG A 112 27.82 20.20 19.84
C ARG A 112 27.46 20.86 21.16
N ASP A 113 28.49 21.23 21.91
CA ASP A 113 28.33 21.95 23.17
C ASP A 113 28.00 23.42 22.86
N LEU A 114 26.70 23.72 22.75
CA LEU A 114 26.16 25.04 22.39
C LEU A 114 25.57 25.75 23.61
N PRO A 115 25.64 27.10 23.67
CA PRO A 115 24.89 27.89 24.63
C PRO A 115 23.39 27.53 24.63
N ALA A 116 22.75 27.54 25.80
CA ALA A 116 21.37 27.07 25.97
C ALA A 116 20.34 27.72 25.01
N SER A 117 20.53 28.99 24.65
CA SER A 117 19.68 29.71 23.70
C SER A 117 19.82 29.19 22.26
N GLU A 118 21.02 28.83 21.84
CA GLU A 118 21.31 28.29 20.51
C GLU A 118 20.88 26.83 20.42
N HIS A 119 21.11 26.05 21.47
CA HIS A 119 20.59 24.68 21.58
C HIS A 119 19.06 24.65 21.46
N GLN A 120 18.35 25.62 22.05
CA GLN A 120 16.90 25.71 21.92
C GLN A 120 16.44 26.01 20.48
N LEU A 121 17.19 26.83 19.73
CA LEU A 121 16.93 27.11 18.32
C LEU A 121 17.16 25.86 17.45
N VAL A 122 18.24 25.14 17.71
CA VAL A 122 18.57 23.86 17.04
C VAL A 122 17.45 22.84 17.28
N GLU A 123 16.98 22.67 18.52
CA GLU A 123 15.85 21.78 18.83
C GLU A 123 14.56 22.16 18.10
N ARG A 124 14.22 23.45 18.06
CA ARG A 124 13.02 23.91 17.35
C ARG A 124 13.14 23.69 15.85
N THR A 125 14.32 23.89 15.29
CA THR A 125 14.60 23.68 13.86
C THR A 125 14.52 22.20 13.52
N HIS A 126 15.06 21.34 14.38
CA HIS A 126 14.95 19.89 14.26
C HIS A 126 13.50 19.43 14.24
N GLN A 127 12.70 19.88 15.21
CA GLN A 127 11.27 19.56 15.28
C GLN A 127 10.48 20.05 14.06
N ALA A 128 10.84 21.22 13.51
CA ALA A 128 10.20 21.74 12.31
C ALA A 128 10.54 20.91 11.07
N LEU A 129 11.80 20.47 10.94
CA LEU A 129 12.24 19.59 9.85
C LEU A 129 11.59 18.20 9.94
N GLU A 130 11.56 17.58 11.13
CA GLU A 130 10.83 16.32 11.35
C GLU A 130 9.35 16.46 10.98
N GLY A 131 8.73 17.57 11.38
CA GLY A 131 7.35 17.87 11.00
C GLY A 131 7.17 17.94 9.49
N ALA A 132 8.01 18.69 8.78
CA ALA A 132 7.92 18.82 7.32
C ALA A 132 8.15 17.48 6.60
N GLU A 133 9.04 16.63 7.12
CA GLU A 133 9.32 15.29 6.60
C GLU A 133 8.14 14.35 6.75
N ASP A 134 7.51 14.32 7.93
CA ASP A 134 6.32 13.52 8.20
C ASP A 134 5.20 13.91 7.22
N LEU A 135 5.06 15.21 6.93
CA LEU A 135 4.06 15.71 5.99
C LEU A 135 4.31 15.32 4.54
N LEU A 136 5.55 15.47 4.08
CA LEU A 136 5.92 15.05 2.72
C LEU A 136 5.75 13.54 2.58
N THR A 137 6.15 12.77 3.60
CA THR A 137 5.99 11.32 3.64
C THR A 137 4.52 10.91 3.62
N ASP A 138 3.67 11.56 4.42
CA ASP A 138 2.24 11.26 4.46
C ASP A 138 1.53 11.63 3.15
N LEU A 139 1.84 12.78 2.55
CA LEU A 139 1.33 13.19 1.24
C LEU A 139 1.70 12.18 0.14
N LEU A 140 2.97 11.76 0.15
CA LEU A 140 3.50 10.76 -0.76
C LEU A 140 2.82 9.41 -0.63
N ASP A 141 2.60 9.01 0.61
CA ASP A 141 2.03 7.72 0.89
C ASP A 141 0.55 7.66 0.52
N ILE A 142 -0.21 8.76 0.66
CA ILE A 142 -1.55 8.88 0.06
C ILE A 142 -1.46 8.69 -1.46
N SER A 143 -0.61 9.47 -2.13
CA SER A 143 -0.44 9.38 -3.60
C SER A 143 -0.12 7.94 -4.06
N LYS A 144 0.81 7.25 -3.37
CA LYS A 144 1.18 5.87 -3.70
C LYS A 144 0.06 4.85 -3.42
N LEU A 145 -0.75 5.08 -2.39
CA LEU A 145 -1.86 4.19 -2.03
C LEU A 145 -3.06 4.35 -2.97
N ASP A 146 -3.31 5.56 -3.48
CA ASP A 146 -4.36 5.90 -4.44
C ASP A 146 -4.24 5.14 -5.75
N GLN A 147 -3.01 4.90 -6.18
CA GLN A 147 -2.68 4.36 -7.50
C GLN A 147 -2.69 2.82 -7.55
N ALA A 148 -3.03 2.13 -6.45
CA ALA A 148 -2.82 0.68 -6.30
C ALA A 148 -1.39 0.20 -6.66
N ALA A 149 -0.42 1.11 -6.69
CA ALA A 149 0.98 0.84 -7.04
C ALA A 149 1.66 -0.01 -5.96
N ILE A 150 1.17 0.08 -4.73
CA ILE A 150 1.59 -0.76 -3.62
C ILE A 150 0.80 -2.07 -3.67
N LYS A 151 1.49 -3.17 -4.01
CA LYS A 151 0.95 -4.51 -3.84
C LYS A 151 1.18 -4.95 -2.39
N PRO A 152 0.13 -5.36 -1.63
CA PRO A 152 0.33 -5.90 -0.30
C PRO A 152 1.17 -7.18 -0.31
N ASP A 153 2.21 -7.22 0.52
CA ASP A 153 3.02 -8.44 0.74
C ASP A 153 2.51 -9.12 2.01
N VAL A 154 1.48 -9.95 1.84
CA VAL A 154 0.80 -10.63 2.94
C VAL A 154 1.56 -11.89 3.32
N ASP A 155 2.08 -11.93 4.54
CA ASP A 155 2.77 -13.09 5.12
C ASP A 155 2.21 -13.37 6.53
N VAL A 156 2.63 -14.49 7.12
CA VAL A 156 2.26 -14.89 8.47
C VAL A 156 3.25 -14.34 9.48
N TYR A 157 2.77 -13.49 10.38
CA TYR A 157 3.58 -12.87 11.43
C TYR A 157 3.06 -13.25 12.80
N ARG A 158 3.97 -13.40 13.77
CA ARG A 158 3.57 -13.49 15.16
C ARG A 158 3.20 -12.10 15.67
N LEU A 159 2.17 -12.03 16.51
CA LEU A 159 1.66 -10.74 16.97
C LEU A 159 2.67 -9.95 17.81
N ASP A 160 3.57 -10.62 18.52
CA ASP A 160 4.66 -10.01 19.28
C ASP A 160 5.73 -9.36 18.39
N GLU A 161 5.99 -9.91 17.21
CA GLU A 161 6.91 -9.32 16.23
C GLU A 161 6.36 -8.00 15.65
N VAL A 162 5.03 -7.87 15.56
CA VAL A 162 4.36 -6.65 15.07
C VAL A 162 4.15 -5.63 16.17
N LEU A 163 3.55 -6.04 17.30
CA LEU A 163 3.16 -5.14 18.38
C LEU A 163 4.31 -4.79 19.33
N GLY A 164 5.31 -5.67 19.47
CA GLY A 164 6.46 -5.47 20.36
C GLY A 164 7.27 -4.21 20.02
N PRO A 165 7.74 -4.05 18.77
CA PRO A 165 8.48 -2.84 18.37
C PRO A 165 7.67 -1.55 18.55
N LEU A 166 6.37 -1.59 18.25
CA LEU A 166 5.47 -0.46 18.46
C LEU A 166 5.30 -0.14 19.95
N ALA A 167 5.21 -1.16 20.81
CA ALA A 167 5.11 -0.97 22.25
C ALA A 167 6.34 -0.25 22.80
N SER A 168 7.54 -0.73 22.47
CA SER A 168 8.80 -0.12 22.90
C SER A 168 8.97 1.31 22.39
N GLU A 169 8.58 1.57 21.15
CA GLU A 169 8.67 2.91 20.58
C GLU A 169 7.74 3.91 21.29
N PHE A 170 6.49 3.52 21.52
CA PHE A 170 5.50 4.42 22.12
C PHE A 170 5.57 4.47 23.65
N GLU A 171 6.32 3.58 24.29
CA GLU A 171 6.60 3.63 25.73
C GLU A 171 7.35 4.91 26.09
N SER A 172 8.48 5.20 25.41
CA SER A 172 9.23 6.44 25.63
C SER A 172 8.41 7.70 25.29
N VAL A 173 7.59 7.63 24.24
CA VAL A 173 6.72 8.75 23.83
C VAL A 173 5.64 9.02 24.88
N ALA A 174 5.00 7.97 25.40
CA ALA A 174 3.98 8.07 26.43
C ALA A 174 4.58 8.58 27.75
N GLU A 175 5.77 8.09 28.13
CA GLU A 175 6.48 8.52 29.34
C GLU A 175 6.85 10.01 29.28
N ALA A 176 7.40 10.47 28.15
CA ALA A 176 7.70 11.89 27.93
C ALA A 176 6.43 12.78 27.98
N ALA A 177 5.27 12.23 27.61
CA ALA A 177 3.97 12.90 27.72
C ALA A 177 3.29 12.73 29.10
N GLY A 178 3.89 11.99 30.04
CA GLY A 178 3.30 11.69 31.35
C GLY A 178 2.08 10.76 31.29
N LEU A 179 1.98 9.91 30.28
CA LEU A 179 0.88 8.98 30.03
C LEU A 179 1.27 7.54 30.39
N GLY A 180 0.32 6.78 30.94
CA GLY A 180 0.53 5.35 31.16
C GLY A 180 0.19 4.53 29.91
N LEU A 181 1.19 3.98 29.22
CA LEU A 181 0.97 3.01 28.14
C LEU A 181 0.85 1.59 28.72
N ARG A 182 -0.18 0.85 28.30
CA ARG A 182 -0.33 -0.58 28.60
C ARG A 182 -0.50 -1.34 27.30
N VAL A 183 0.25 -2.43 27.13
CA VAL A 183 0.15 -3.29 25.94
C VAL A 183 -0.17 -4.72 26.37
N ARG A 184 -1.16 -5.33 25.71
CA ARG A 184 -1.56 -6.73 25.92
C ARG A 184 -1.46 -7.49 24.61
N ILE A 185 -0.39 -8.26 24.46
CA ILE A 185 -0.09 -9.05 23.27
C ILE A 185 -0.44 -10.52 23.54
N PRO A 186 -1.54 -11.06 23.00
CA PRO A 186 -1.80 -12.50 23.03
C PRO A 186 -0.83 -13.24 22.10
N ARG A 187 -0.53 -14.51 22.44
CA ARG A 187 0.29 -15.40 21.60
C ARG A 187 -0.52 -15.93 20.42
N LEU A 188 -0.64 -15.13 19.37
CA LEU A 188 -1.40 -15.45 18.15
C LEU A 188 -0.57 -15.07 16.92
N CYS A 189 -0.91 -15.68 15.78
CA CYS A 189 -0.34 -15.36 14.47
C CYS A 189 -1.42 -14.69 13.61
N ILE A 190 -1.01 -13.73 12.79
CA ILE A 190 -1.88 -12.99 11.87
C ILE A 190 -1.32 -13.08 10.45
N SER A 191 -2.21 -13.03 9.46
CA SER A 191 -1.82 -12.97 8.06
C SER A 191 -2.08 -11.56 7.53
N THR A 192 -1.03 -10.82 7.27
CA THR A 192 -1.09 -9.38 6.93
C THR A 192 0.19 -8.92 6.25
N ASP A 193 0.16 -7.73 5.65
CA ASP A 193 1.37 -6.98 5.33
C ASP A 193 1.89 -6.30 6.61
N PHE A 194 3.11 -6.63 7.01
CA PHE A 194 3.75 -6.10 8.22
C PHE A 194 3.86 -4.58 8.21
N ARG A 195 4.28 -4.00 7.08
CA ARG A 195 4.56 -2.56 6.94
C ARG A 195 3.27 -1.76 6.98
N LEU A 196 2.28 -2.19 6.22
CA LEU A 196 0.98 -1.52 6.12
C LEU A 196 0.22 -1.59 7.45
N LEU A 197 0.19 -2.74 8.12
CA LEU A 197 -0.45 -2.86 9.42
C LEU A 197 0.26 -2.04 10.50
N THR A 198 1.59 -2.12 10.57
CA THR A 198 2.38 -1.34 11.54
C THR A 198 2.12 0.16 11.38
N ARG A 199 1.92 0.62 10.14
CA ARG A 199 1.60 2.02 9.87
C ARG A 199 0.23 2.43 10.40
N ILE A 200 -0.79 1.60 10.21
CA ILE A 200 -2.12 1.86 10.78
C ILE A 200 -2.03 1.98 12.30
N LEU A 201 -1.39 1.00 12.95
CA LEU A 201 -1.29 0.96 14.41
C LEU A 201 -0.48 2.12 14.98
N ARG A 202 0.62 2.49 14.31
CA ARG A 202 1.41 3.68 14.63
C ARG A 202 0.58 4.96 14.56
N ASN A 203 -0.31 5.07 13.56
CA ASN A 203 -1.20 6.23 13.46
C ASN A 203 -2.18 6.30 14.63
N PHE A 204 -2.80 5.16 14.99
CA PHE A 204 -3.68 5.07 16.15
C PHE A 204 -2.97 5.44 17.45
N LEU A 205 -1.78 4.90 17.69
CA LEU A 205 -0.99 5.20 18.88
C LEU A 205 -0.53 6.66 18.94
N SER A 206 -0.06 7.20 17.82
CA SER A 206 0.35 8.60 17.71
C SER A 206 -0.81 9.52 18.05
N ASN A 207 -2.00 9.26 17.50
CA ASN A 207 -3.20 10.02 17.81
C ASN A 207 -3.61 9.86 19.29
N ALA A 208 -3.55 8.64 19.84
CA ALA A 208 -3.87 8.36 21.23
C ALA A 208 -2.95 9.14 22.20
N CYS A 209 -1.63 9.12 21.99
CA CYS A 209 -0.68 9.87 22.80
C CYS A 209 -0.82 11.40 22.59
N ARG A 210 -1.09 11.85 21.35
CA ARG A 210 -1.22 13.27 21.02
C ARG A 210 -2.47 13.92 21.63
N TYR A 211 -3.61 13.22 21.64
CA TYR A 211 -4.89 13.79 22.08
C TYR A 211 -5.28 13.43 23.53
N THR A 212 -4.41 12.69 24.23
CA THR A 212 -4.55 12.41 25.65
C THR A 212 -3.60 13.32 26.43
N VAL A 213 -4.16 14.32 27.14
CA VAL A 213 -3.35 15.24 27.96
C VAL A 213 -2.93 14.61 29.28
N ARG A 214 -3.83 13.83 29.89
CA ARG A 214 -3.58 13.06 31.12
C ARG A 214 -4.36 11.76 31.06
N GLY A 215 -3.74 10.66 31.50
CA GLY A 215 -4.41 9.37 31.61
C GLY A 215 -3.58 8.25 31.02
N ARG A 216 -4.22 7.38 30.23
CA ARG A 216 -3.63 6.12 29.79
C ARG A 216 -3.99 5.79 28.36
N VAL A 217 -3.09 5.09 27.70
CA VAL A 217 -3.30 4.48 26.39
C VAL A 217 -3.19 2.96 26.56
N LEU A 218 -4.12 2.20 25.99
CA LEU A 218 -4.11 0.74 26.02
C LEU A 218 -4.12 0.20 24.59
N MET A 219 -3.09 -0.55 24.22
CA MET A 219 -3.09 -1.36 23.02
C MET A 219 -3.39 -2.81 23.39
N GLY A 220 -4.32 -3.44 22.69
CA GLY A 220 -4.66 -4.83 22.89
C GLY A 220 -5.17 -5.51 21.63
N ALA A 221 -5.30 -6.83 21.71
CA ALA A 221 -5.88 -7.63 20.66
C ALA A 221 -6.92 -8.60 21.23
N ARG A 222 -8.03 -8.76 20.51
CA ARG A 222 -9.13 -9.66 20.88
C ARG A 222 -9.54 -10.51 19.70
N ARG A 223 -9.57 -11.83 19.88
CA ARG A 223 -10.03 -12.76 18.86
C ARG A 223 -11.54 -12.62 18.63
N ARG A 224 -11.95 -12.58 17.35
CA ARG A 224 -13.34 -12.62 16.90
C ARG A 224 -13.47 -13.57 15.71
N GLY A 225 -13.87 -14.81 15.99
CA GLY A 225 -13.97 -15.86 14.97
C GLY A 225 -12.62 -16.15 14.30
N ASP A 226 -12.58 -16.01 12.97
CA ASP A 226 -11.39 -16.14 12.11
C ASP A 226 -10.58 -14.83 11.99
N HIS A 227 -10.97 -13.77 12.69
CA HIS A 227 -10.25 -12.49 12.71
C HIS A 227 -9.71 -12.14 14.10
N LEU A 228 -8.68 -11.33 14.12
CA LEU A 228 -8.13 -10.68 15.29
C LEU A 228 -8.47 -9.19 15.23
N ARG A 229 -9.21 -8.70 16.22
CA ARG A 229 -9.50 -7.28 16.38
C ARG A 229 -8.39 -6.64 17.21
N LEU A 230 -7.58 -5.82 16.57
CA LEU A 230 -6.57 -4.99 17.24
C LEU A 230 -7.24 -3.68 17.67
N GLU A 231 -7.01 -3.26 18.90
CA GLU A 231 -7.66 -2.09 19.50
C GLU A 231 -6.64 -1.19 20.18
N VAL A 232 -6.75 0.12 19.94
CA VAL A 232 -6.03 1.17 20.66
C VAL A 232 -7.06 2.04 21.36
N TRP A 233 -7.01 2.03 22.69
CA TRP A 233 -7.88 2.79 23.57
C TRP A 233 -7.12 3.98 24.14
N ASP A 234 -7.74 5.15 24.12
CA ASP A 234 -7.24 6.36 24.76
C ASP A 234 -8.26 6.90 25.76
N SER A 235 -7.77 7.56 26.81
CA SER A 235 -8.60 8.30 27.77
C SER A 235 -8.58 9.80 27.48
N GLY A 236 -8.43 10.19 26.22
CA GLY A 236 -8.27 11.57 25.80
C GLY A 236 -9.58 12.35 25.75
N ARG A 237 -9.55 13.49 25.06
CA ARG A 237 -10.70 14.39 24.93
C ARG A 237 -11.94 13.77 24.25
N GLY A 238 -11.77 12.67 23.54
CA GLY A 238 -12.82 12.08 22.71
C GLY A 238 -13.20 12.96 21.52
N ILE A 239 -13.95 12.35 20.61
CA ILE A 239 -14.48 12.86 19.36
C ILE A 239 -16.02 12.90 19.46
N PRO A 240 -16.67 14.03 19.11
CA PRO A 240 -18.12 14.14 18.97
C PRO A 240 -18.69 13.18 17.91
N GLU A 241 -19.90 12.67 18.12
CA GLU A 241 -20.51 11.66 17.25
C GLU A 241 -20.75 12.17 15.81
N ASP A 242 -21.16 13.42 15.67
CA ASP A 242 -21.33 14.14 14.38
C ASP A 242 -20.03 14.27 13.58
N LYS A 243 -18.87 14.08 14.22
CA LYS A 243 -17.55 14.25 13.64
C LYS A 243 -16.84 12.93 13.35
N LEU A 244 -17.40 11.78 13.77
CA LEU A 244 -16.76 10.46 13.64
C LEU A 244 -16.49 10.01 12.21
N GLN A 245 -17.30 10.43 11.24
CA GLN A 245 -17.02 10.15 9.82
C GLN A 245 -16.04 11.17 9.23
N ALA A 246 -16.15 12.42 9.67
CA ALA A 246 -15.38 13.52 9.12
C ALA A 246 -13.88 13.41 9.45
N ILE A 247 -13.49 12.78 10.56
CA ILE A 247 -12.08 12.58 10.94
C ILE A 247 -11.26 11.74 9.93
N PHE A 248 -11.91 10.98 9.05
CA PHE A 248 -11.24 10.21 7.99
C PHE A 248 -11.01 11.03 6.73
N LEU A 249 -11.60 12.23 6.63
CA LEU A 249 -11.38 13.14 5.51
C LEU A 249 -10.00 13.79 5.60
N GLU A 250 -9.36 13.92 4.45
CA GLU A 250 -8.07 14.60 4.32
C GLU A 250 -8.14 16.05 4.82
N PHE A 251 -7.06 16.50 5.46
CA PHE A 251 -6.91 17.86 6.00
C PHE A 251 -7.95 18.27 7.06
N ASN A 252 -8.79 17.33 7.51
CA ASN A 252 -9.85 17.65 8.45
C ASN A 252 -9.35 17.55 9.90
N GLN A 253 -9.20 18.71 10.54
CA GLN A 253 -8.89 18.80 11.95
C GLN A 253 -10.11 19.33 12.70
N LEU A 254 -10.43 18.70 13.83
CA LEU A 254 -11.51 19.20 14.68
C LEU A 254 -11.05 20.49 15.36
N ASP A 255 -11.44 21.62 14.78
CA ASP A 255 -11.24 22.96 15.32
C ASP A 255 -11.97 23.09 16.66
N VAL A 256 -11.25 22.78 17.74
CA VAL A 256 -11.67 23.08 19.10
C VAL A 256 -10.51 23.76 19.80
N GLY A 257 -10.40 25.07 19.56
CA GLY A 257 -9.80 26.05 20.45
C GLY A 257 -8.33 25.86 20.83
N ARG A 258 -7.41 26.24 19.93
CA ARG A 258 -6.17 27.02 20.17
C ARG A 258 -5.25 26.85 18.96
N ALA A 259 -5.07 27.92 18.19
CA ALA A 259 -4.20 27.98 17.03
C ALA A 259 -2.71 27.66 17.32
N ALA A 260 -2.30 27.68 18.59
CA ALA A 260 -0.92 27.51 19.03
C ALA A 260 -0.47 26.04 19.24
N GLU A 261 -1.38 25.06 19.21
CA GLU A 261 -1.07 23.63 19.46
C GLU A 261 -1.33 22.73 18.23
N ARG A 262 -1.32 23.29 17.02
CA ARG A 262 -1.49 22.55 15.76
C ARG A 262 -0.26 21.68 15.47
N LYS A 263 -0.24 20.44 15.97
CA LYS A 263 0.78 19.42 15.64
C LYS A 263 0.18 18.30 14.79
N GLY A 264 0.25 18.45 13.47
CA GLY A 264 -0.18 17.47 12.46
C GLY A 264 -1.01 18.12 11.34
N VAL A 265 -1.08 17.51 10.15
CA VAL A 265 -1.84 18.03 9.00
C VAL A 265 -3.21 17.39 8.81
N GLY A 266 -3.52 16.31 9.54
CA GLY A 266 -4.84 15.65 9.45
C GLY A 266 -4.92 14.60 8.34
N LEU A 267 -3.78 14.11 7.85
CA LEU A 267 -3.70 13.03 6.85
C LEU A 267 -3.70 11.63 7.45
N GLY A 268 -3.43 11.52 8.75
CA GLY A 268 -3.15 10.25 9.40
C GLY A 268 -4.28 9.21 9.27
N LEU A 269 -5.53 9.61 9.56
CA LEU A 269 -6.67 8.70 9.47
C LEU A 269 -7.13 8.45 8.03
N ALA A 270 -6.90 9.40 7.11
CA ALA A 270 -7.13 9.17 5.69
C ALA A 270 -6.17 8.08 5.14
N ILE A 271 -4.90 8.10 5.57
CA ILE A 271 -3.94 7.03 5.24
C ILE A 271 -4.40 5.69 5.81
N VAL A 272 -4.92 5.68 7.05
CA VAL A 272 -5.45 4.45 7.65
C VAL A 272 -6.58 3.87 6.80
N ASP A 273 -7.54 4.70 6.40
CA ASP A 273 -8.70 4.28 5.60
C ASP A 273 -8.27 3.72 4.24
N ARG A 274 -7.28 4.34 3.59
CA ARG A 274 -6.73 3.89 2.32
C ARG A 274 -6.02 2.54 2.44
N ILE A 275 -5.18 2.37 3.46
CA ILE A 275 -4.47 1.11 3.71
C ILE A 275 -5.45 0.00 4.08
N ALA A 276 -6.44 0.30 4.94
CA ALA A 276 -7.46 -0.65 5.34
C ALA A 276 -8.28 -1.12 4.13
N SER A 277 -8.70 -0.19 3.26
CA SER A 277 -9.38 -0.51 2.01
C SER A 277 -8.54 -1.40 1.09
N MET A 278 -7.24 -1.09 0.94
CA MET A 278 -6.30 -1.89 0.14
C MET A 278 -6.11 -3.32 0.67
N LEU A 279 -6.06 -3.49 2.00
CA LEU A 279 -5.95 -4.80 2.65
C LEU A 279 -7.30 -5.52 2.83
N ALA A 280 -8.41 -4.88 2.43
CA ALA A 280 -9.77 -5.31 2.73
C ALA A 280 -10.02 -5.53 4.24
N TYR A 281 -9.44 -4.68 5.09
CA TYR A 281 -9.60 -4.69 6.53
C TYR A 281 -10.67 -3.71 6.98
N ARG A 282 -11.40 -4.07 8.03
CA ARG A 282 -12.44 -3.23 8.60
C ARG A 282 -11.86 -2.39 9.72
N VAL A 283 -11.93 -1.07 9.58
CA VAL A 283 -11.59 -0.10 10.63
C VAL A 283 -12.87 0.39 11.29
N GLU A 284 -12.89 0.44 12.62
CA GLU A 284 -13.99 0.99 13.41
C GLU A 284 -13.45 1.94 14.47
N VAL A 285 -14.15 3.07 14.64
CA VAL A 285 -13.93 4.02 15.73
C VAL A 285 -15.17 4.07 16.61
N LYS A 286 -14.96 4.07 17.93
CA LYS A 286 -16.00 4.44 18.90
C LYS A 286 -15.42 5.45 19.84
N SER A 287 -16.15 6.52 20.12
CA SER A 287 -15.67 7.58 20.97
C SER A 287 -16.82 8.24 21.70
N HIS A 288 -16.54 8.74 22.90
CA HIS A 288 -17.44 9.61 23.63
C HIS A 288 -16.68 10.87 24.05
N LEU A 289 -17.26 12.03 23.77
CA LEU A 289 -16.68 13.31 24.13
C LEU A 289 -16.40 13.36 25.65
N GLY A 290 -15.16 13.70 26.01
CA GLY A 290 -14.66 13.77 27.38
C GLY A 290 -14.31 12.43 28.05
N ARG A 291 -14.52 11.28 27.38
CA ARG A 291 -14.19 9.94 27.93
C ARG A 291 -13.09 9.21 27.18
N GLY A 292 -12.76 9.67 25.97
CA GLY A 292 -11.74 9.08 25.11
C GLY A 292 -12.32 8.30 23.93
N SER A 293 -11.43 7.63 23.19
CA SER A 293 -11.76 6.92 21.96
C SER A 293 -11.17 5.51 21.94
N VAL A 294 -11.75 4.65 21.11
CA VAL A 294 -11.18 3.38 20.71
C VAL A 294 -11.15 3.30 19.20
N PHE A 295 -9.96 3.11 18.66
CA PHE A 295 -9.72 2.79 17.26
C PHE A 295 -9.43 1.30 17.15
N SER A 296 -10.05 0.64 16.18
CA SER A 296 -9.92 -0.80 16.01
C SER A 296 -9.82 -1.21 14.56
N ILE A 297 -9.06 -2.27 14.30
CA ILE A 297 -8.90 -2.87 12.97
C ILE A 297 -9.00 -4.40 13.06
N GLU A 298 -9.73 -4.99 12.12
CA GLU A 298 -9.92 -6.45 12.03
C GLU A 298 -8.93 -7.04 11.00
N VAL A 299 -8.08 -7.95 11.47
CA VAL A 299 -7.01 -8.59 10.70
C VAL A 299 -7.25 -10.11 10.64
N PRO A 300 -7.03 -10.81 9.50
CA PRO A 300 -7.15 -12.26 9.42
C PRO A 300 -6.21 -12.99 10.38
N LEU A 301 -6.74 -13.99 11.09
CA LEU A 301 -5.99 -14.82 12.02
C LEU A 301 -5.34 -15.97 11.24
N ALA A 302 -4.01 -16.13 11.37
CA ALA A 302 -3.30 -17.22 10.70
C ALA A 302 -3.48 -18.53 11.48
N ARG A 303 -3.76 -19.63 10.76
CA ARG A 303 -3.97 -20.96 11.35
C ARG A 303 -2.68 -21.72 11.61
N SER A 304 -1.58 -21.37 10.94
CA SER A 304 -0.25 -21.96 11.11
C SER A 304 0.70 -20.96 11.80
N GLN A 305 1.56 -21.45 12.69
CA GLN A 305 2.68 -20.67 13.20
C GLN A 305 3.73 -20.56 12.08
N PRO A 306 4.37 -19.39 11.89
CA PRO A 306 5.52 -19.30 11.02
C PRO A 306 6.64 -20.17 11.63
N GLU A 307 7.35 -20.93 10.79
CA GLU A 307 8.59 -21.59 11.22
C GLU A 307 9.52 -20.52 11.78
N ALA A 308 9.91 -20.67 13.04
CA ALA A 308 10.74 -19.70 13.73
C ALA A 308 12.05 -19.52 12.95
N ARG A 309 12.19 -18.39 12.25
CA ARG A 309 13.50 -17.91 11.83
C ARG A 309 14.24 -17.51 13.10
N ALA A 310 15.21 -18.32 13.49
CA ALA A 310 16.18 -17.99 14.52
C ALA A 310 17.01 -16.78 14.02
N LEU A 311 16.50 -15.58 14.22
CA LEU A 311 17.34 -14.40 14.35
C LEU A 311 18.03 -14.57 15.70
N GLY A 312 19.34 -14.83 15.66
CA GLY A 312 20.15 -15.07 16.86
C GLY A 312 19.90 -14.00 17.92
N GLU A 313 19.76 -14.44 19.17
CA GLU A 313 19.59 -13.56 20.31
C GLU A 313 20.68 -12.48 20.32
N PRO A 314 20.34 -11.21 20.62
CA PRO A 314 21.34 -10.17 20.74
C PRO A 314 22.25 -10.50 21.92
N ARG A 315 23.49 -10.90 21.63
CA ARG A 315 24.57 -10.92 22.63
C ARG A 315 24.80 -9.47 23.06
N SER A 316 24.56 -9.19 24.33
CA SER A 316 24.96 -7.94 24.97
C SER A 316 26.49 -7.87 24.98
N VAL A 317 27.08 -7.20 23.99
CA VAL A 317 28.49 -6.82 24.03
C VAL A 317 28.61 -5.63 24.96
N THR A 318 29.36 -5.79 26.05
CA THR A 318 29.68 -4.71 26.99
C THR A 318 30.74 -3.81 26.36
N GLY A 319 30.32 -2.66 25.83
CA GLY A 319 31.16 -1.62 25.20
C GLY A 319 30.51 -1.04 23.95
N ASP A 320 30.83 0.20 23.59
CA ASP A 320 30.44 0.76 22.28
C ASP A 320 31.34 0.13 21.20
N PRO A 321 30.83 -0.70 20.27
CA PRO A 321 31.67 -1.47 19.33
C PRO A 321 32.14 -0.65 18.12
N LEU A 322 31.75 0.62 18.05
CA LEU A 322 31.92 1.51 16.89
C LEU A 322 33.27 2.23 16.80
N PRO A 323 33.89 2.70 17.91
CA PRO A 323 35.16 3.42 17.83
C PRO A 323 36.27 2.57 17.19
N GLY A 324 36.98 3.14 16.22
CA GLY A 324 38.10 2.52 15.50
C GLY A 324 37.70 1.60 14.34
N GLN A 325 36.40 1.43 14.04
CA GLN A 325 35.94 0.57 12.95
C GLN A 325 36.03 1.28 11.60
N ARG A 326 36.51 0.58 10.56
CA ARG A 326 36.63 1.10 9.20
C ARG A 326 35.33 0.88 8.43
N LEU A 327 34.59 1.95 8.17
CA LEU A 327 33.31 1.92 7.47
C LEU A 327 33.43 2.48 6.07
N LEU A 328 32.92 1.74 5.08
CA LEU A 328 32.76 2.27 3.71
C LEU A 328 31.34 2.78 3.54
N VAL A 329 31.17 4.01 3.05
CA VAL A 329 29.89 4.59 2.66
C VAL A 329 29.90 4.86 1.16
N VAL A 330 28.94 4.27 0.45
CA VAL A 330 28.77 4.44 -1.00
C VAL A 330 27.41 5.06 -1.31
N ASP A 331 27.40 6.26 -1.86
CA ASP A 331 26.19 7.00 -2.26
C ASP A 331 26.58 7.97 -3.39
N ASN A 332 25.72 8.17 -4.39
CA ASN A 332 26.03 9.02 -5.54
C ASN A 332 25.98 10.52 -5.20
N GLU A 333 25.43 10.89 -4.04
CA GLU A 333 25.31 12.28 -3.60
C GLU A 333 26.43 12.70 -2.62
N PRO A 334 27.28 13.67 -3.00
CA PRO A 334 28.37 14.15 -2.14
C PRO A 334 27.88 14.69 -0.79
N ASP A 335 26.75 15.41 -0.76
CA ASP A 335 26.18 15.98 0.47
C ASP A 335 25.76 14.89 1.47
N ILE A 336 25.26 13.75 0.97
CA ILE A 336 24.92 12.58 1.80
C ILE A 336 26.20 11.93 2.32
N LEU A 337 27.23 11.78 1.48
CA LEU A 337 28.52 11.23 1.89
C LEU A 337 29.18 12.08 2.98
N GLU A 338 29.21 13.41 2.83
CA GLU A 338 29.77 14.33 3.83
C GLU A 338 29.00 14.23 5.15
N SER A 339 27.67 14.26 5.08
CA SER A 339 26.80 14.18 6.25
C SER A 339 26.90 12.83 6.98
N MET A 340 26.98 11.72 6.24
CA MET A 340 27.14 10.38 6.80
C MET A 340 28.53 10.21 7.41
N SER A 341 29.56 10.74 6.76
CA SER A 341 30.94 10.76 7.27
C SER A 341 31.04 11.53 8.59
N ALA A 342 30.41 12.72 8.67
CA ALA A 342 30.36 13.48 9.91
C ALA A 342 29.67 12.72 11.05
N LEU A 343 28.52 12.09 10.78
CA LEU A 343 27.75 11.34 11.78
C LEU A 343 28.52 10.11 12.29
N LEU A 344 29.09 9.30 11.39
CA LEU A 344 29.82 8.09 11.75
C LEU A 344 31.18 8.42 12.40
N GLY A 345 31.83 9.51 11.96
CA GLY A 345 33.05 10.02 12.57
C GLY A 345 32.83 10.48 14.03
N GLN A 346 31.67 11.08 14.34
CA GLN A 346 31.27 11.39 15.72
C GLN A 346 31.17 10.14 16.60
N TRP A 347 30.84 8.97 16.03
CA TRP A 347 30.84 7.69 16.74
C TRP A 347 32.23 7.03 16.82
N GLY A 348 33.28 7.74 16.39
CA GLY A 348 34.66 7.28 16.42
C GLY A 348 35.04 6.31 15.31
N CYS A 349 34.21 6.17 14.27
CA CYS A 349 34.51 5.30 13.13
C CYS A 349 35.49 5.98 12.15
N GLU A 350 36.32 5.18 11.48
CA GLU A 350 37.12 5.60 10.34
C GLU A 350 36.28 5.47 9.06
N VAL A 351 35.78 6.59 8.54
CA VAL A 351 34.83 6.58 7.43
C VAL A 351 35.53 6.83 6.10
N MET A 352 35.30 5.93 5.15
CA MET A 352 35.74 6.02 3.77
C MET A 352 34.50 6.25 2.90
N THR A 353 34.50 7.29 2.08
CA THR A 353 33.37 7.63 1.22
C THR A 353 33.71 7.35 -0.25
N ALA A 354 32.70 6.94 -1.01
CA ALA A 354 32.82 6.66 -2.43
C ALA A 354 31.49 6.96 -3.14
N THR A 355 31.55 7.40 -4.40
CA THR A 355 30.35 7.68 -5.20
C THR A 355 29.91 6.50 -6.04
N ASP A 356 30.81 5.54 -6.26
CA ASP A 356 30.59 4.37 -7.10
C ASP A 356 31.53 3.21 -6.69
N LEU A 357 31.44 2.09 -7.41
CA LEU A 357 32.32 0.93 -7.16
C LEU A 357 33.80 1.22 -7.43
N ALA A 358 34.12 2.03 -8.44
CA ALA A 358 35.51 2.30 -8.83
C ALA A 358 36.23 3.12 -7.77
N THR A 359 35.58 4.19 -7.30
CA THR A 359 36.04 5.03 -6.19
C THR A 359 36.10 4.24 -4.89
N ALA A 360 35.10 3.39 -4.61
CA ALA A 360 35.14 2.49 -3.45
C ALA A 360 36.36 1.57 -3.49
N GLN A 361 36.67 1.00 -4.66
CA GLN A 361 37.83 0.15 -4.86
C GLN A 361 39.16 0.91 -4.72
N GLN A 362 39.19 2.19 -5.08
CA GLN A 362 40.37 3.03 -4.97
C GLN A 362 40.64 3.42 -3.51
N VAL A 363 39.61 3.84 -2.77
CA VAL A 363 39.74 4.31 -1.39
C VAL A 363 40.08 3.17 -0.42
N LEU A 364 39.60 1.95 -0.68
CA LEU A 364 39.89 0.80 0.17
C LEU A 364 41.29 0.21 -0.02
N GLU A 365 41.96 0.51 -1.13
CA GLU A 365 43.25 -0.08 -1.53
C GLU A 365 43.27 -1.61 -1.29
N ASP A 366 44.17 -2.13 -0.46
CA ASP A 366 44.28 -3.54 -0.10
C ASP A 366 43.67 -3.90 1.27
N GLN A 367 43.03 -2.94 1.95
CA GLN A 367 42.48 -3.15 3.28
C GLN A 367 40.95 -3.19 3.28
N ALA A 368 40.38 -4.36 3.59
CA ALA A 368 38.94 -4.55 3.70
C ALA A 368 38.31 -3.63 4.78
N PRO A 369 37.11 -3.07 4.54
CA PRO A 369 36.35 -2.39 5.57
C PRO A 369 35.71 -3.40 6.54
N ASP A 370 35.40 -2.95 7.74
CA ASP A 370 34.69 -3.73 8.76
C ASP A 370 33.19 -3.80 8.49
N LEU A 371 32.62 -2.77 7.84
CA LEU A 371 31.24 -2.76 7.37
C LEU A 371 31.04 -1.83 6.16
N ILE A 372 30.13 -2.22 5.27
CA ILE A 372 29.76 -1.48 4.06
C ILE A 372 28.34 -0.91 4.20
N LEU A 373 28.20 0.40 4.02
CA LEU A 373 26.94 1.11 3.85
C LEU A 373 26.84 1.51 2.39
N VAL A 374 25.78 1.09 1.69
CA VAL A 374 25.63 1.41 0.26
C VAL A 374 24.20 1.80 -0.06
N ASP A 375 24.03 2.84 -0.87
CA ASP A 375 22.73 3.16 -1.44
C ASP A 375 22.33 2.11 -2.48
N TYR A 376 21.05 1.80 -2.55
CA TYR A 376 20.56 0.77 -3.46
C TYR A 376 20.65 1.23 -4.92
N HIS A 377 20.35 2.50 -5.20
CA HIS A 377 20.39 3.06 -6.55
C HIS A 377 21.65 3.90 -6.73
N LEU A 378 22.62 3.40 -7.50
CA LEU A 378 23.79 4.16 -7.89
C LEU A 378 23.66 4.58 -9.37
N ASP A 379 24.52 5.51 -9.79
CA ASP A 379 24.53 6.00 -11.15
C ASP A 379 24.85 4.88 -12.17
N HIS A 380 24.50 5.13 -13.44
CA HIS A 380 24.75 4.22 -14.56
C HIS A 380 24.10 2.83 -14.44
N GLY A 381 23.05 2.70 -13.63
CA GLY A 381 22.28 1.47 -13.50
C GLY A 381 22.95 0.40 -12.63
N MET A 382 24.01 0.76 -11.89
CA MET A 382 24.56 -0.11 -10.86
C MET A 382 23.67 -0.14 -9.63
N VAL A 383 23.52 -1.32 -9.04
CA VAL A 383 22.75 -1.52 -7.81
C VAL A 383 23.71 -1.76 -6.66
N GLY A 384 23.38 -1.28 -5.45
CA GLY A 384 24.22 -1.48 -4.26
C GLY A 384 24.56 -2.96 -3.95
N CYS A 385 23.73 -3.90 -4.42
CA CYS A 385 24.01 -5.33 -4.35
C CYS A 385 25.28 -5.72 -5.11
N ASP A 386 25.49 -5.14 -6.28
CA ASP A 386 26.62 -5.44 -7.16
C ASP A 386 27.93 -4.95 -6.50
N VAL A 387 27.87 -3.79 -5.84
CA VAL A 387 28.99 -3.24 -5.06
C VAL A 387 29.37 -4.18 -3.92
N ILE A 388 28.40 -4.66 -3.14
CA ILE A 388 28.65 -5.58 -2.02
C ILE A 388 29.26 -6.89 -2.54
N LEU A 389 28.72 -7.46 -3.61
CA LEU A 389 29.23 -8.69 -4.19
C LEU A 389 30.67 -8.52 -4.71
N ALA A 390 30.94 -7.44 -5.44
CA ALA A 390 32.26 -7.15 -5.98
C ALA A 390 33.30 -6.96 -4.87
N LEU A 391 32.96 -6.25 -3.79
CA LEU A 391 33.86 -6.03 -2.66
C LEU A 391 34.09 -7.31 -1.84
N ARG A 392 33.05 -8.11 -1.59
CA ARG A 392 33.18 -9.42 -0.92
C ARG A 392 34.07 -10.38 -1.71
N GLN A 393 33.93 -10.37 -3.04
CA GLN A 393 34.77 -11.19 -3.92
C GLN A 393 36.22 -10.70 -3.92
N ARG A 394 36.45 -9.38 -3.99
CA ARG A 394 37.80 -8.80 -4.01
C ARG A 394 38.60 -9.13 -2.75
N PHE A 395 37.97 -9.02 -1.57
CA PHE A 395 38.65 -9.26 -0.29
C PHE A 395 38.54 -10.71 0.20
N GLU A 396 37.91 -11.60 -0.59
CA GLU A 396 37.61 -12.99 -0.22
C GLU A 396 36.98 -13.14 1.18
N ARG A 397 36.23 -12.12 1.61
CA ARG A 397 35.68 -12.00 2.96
C ARG A 397 34.20 -11.64 2.89
N GLN A 398 33.40 -12.29 3.74
CA GLN A 398 32.00 -11.92 3.93
C GLN A 398 31.90 -10.67 4.79
N VAL A 399 32.27 -9.52 4.22
CA VAL A 399 32.18 -8.22 4.90
C VAL A 399 30.69 -7.93 5.20
N PRO A 400 30.34 -7.59 6.45
CA PRO A 400 29.02 -7.12 6.81
C PRO A 400 28.63 -5.92 5.95
N ALA A 401 27.38 -5.89 5.49
CA ALA A 401 26.89 -4.80 4.67
C ALA A 401 25.49 -4.39 5.11
N VAL A 402 25.11 -3.15 4.82
CA VAL A 402 23.78 -2.59 5.01
C VAL A 402 23.42 -1.82 3.75
N ILE A 403 22.23 -2.09 3.23
CA ILE A 403 21.71 -1.33 2.10
C ILE A 403 20.77 -0.25 2.60
N ILE A 404 21.03 0.97 2.14
CA ILE A 404 20.18 2.13 2.34
C ILE A 404 19.36 2.30 1.06
N THR A 405 18.06 2.57 1.13
CA THR A 405 17.23 2.74 -0.08
C THR A 405 16.04 3.67 0.14
N ALA A 406 15.75 4.51 -0.85
CA ALA A 406 14.48 5.23 -0.91
C ALA A 406 13.33 4.36 -1.45
N ASP A 407 13.65 3.26 -2.14
CA ASP A 407 12.67 2.37 -2.73
C ASP A 407 12.15 1.35 -1.71
N ARG A 408 10.84 1.40 -1.49
CA ARG A 408 10.11 0.54 -0.56
C ARG A 408 9.58 -0.74 -1.25
N SER A 409 9.94 -0.99 -2.51
CA SER A 409 9.38 -2.07 -3.34
C SER A 409 9.87 -3.49 -2.98
N ASP A 410 9.02 -4.49 -3.26
CA ASP A 410 9.24 -5.89 -2.88
C ASP A 410 10.26 -6.63 -3.77
N GLN A 411 10.52 -6.14 -4.98
CA GLN A 411 11.51 -6.75 -5.89
C GLN A 411 12.94 -6.61 -5.33
N CYS A 412 13.25 -5.46 -4.75
CA CYS A 412 14.53 -5.21 -4.08
C CYS A 412 14.71 -6.16 -2.90
N ARG A 413 13.69 -6.30 -2.03
CA ARG A 413 13.74 -7.16 -0.84
C ARG A 413 13.94 -8.64 -1.14
N ARG A 414 13.32 -9.19 -2.19
CA ARG A 414 13.48 -10.62 -2.55
C ARG A 414 14.87 -10.96 -3.08
N LYS A 415 15.49 -10.06 -3.86
CA LYS A 415 16.90 -10.22 -4.27
C LYS A 415 17.84 -10.13 -3.06
N LEU A 416 17.53 -9.24 -2.12
CA LEU A 416 18.31 -9.00 -0.91
C LEU A 416 18.18 -10.09 0.16
N GLN A 417 17.01 -10.73 0.27
CA GLN A 417 16.83 -11.89 1.17
C GLN A 417 17.80 -13.03 0.85
N LYS A 418 18.18 -13.21 -0.43
CA LYS A 418 19.19 -14.21 -0.82
C LYS A 418 20.61 -13.84 -0.40
N LEU A 419 20.90 -12.55 -0.21
CA LEU A 419 22.21 -12.02 0.18
C LEU A 419 22.41 -11.92 1.70
N GLY A 420 21.32 -12.01 2.48
CA GLY A 420 21.36 -11.92 3.95
C GLY A 420 21.74 -10.53 4.49
N VAL A 421 21.53 -9.47 3.70
CA VAL A 421 21.96 -8.10 4.01
C VAL A 421 20.78 -7.29 4.61
N PRO A 422 20.94 -6.64 5.77
CA PRO A 422 19.92 -5.75 6.34
C PRO A 422 19.65 -4.53 5.46
N LEU A 423 18.38 -4.09 5.46
CA LEU A 423 17.92 -2.95 4.66
C LEU A 423 17.40 -1.83 5.57
N LEU A 424 17.89 -0.63 5.33
CA LEU A 424 17.45 0.62 5.95
C LEU A 424 16.77 1.49 4.90
N ASN A 425 15.59 2.00 5.24
CA ASN A 425 14.90 2.92 4.35
C ASN A 425 15.46 4.33 4.56
N LYS A 426 15.71 5.05 3.46
CA LYS A 426 15.80 6.52 3.47
C LYS A 426 14.41 7.06 3.85
N PRO A 427 14.33 8.07 4.72
CA PRO A 427 15.42 8.75 5.39
C PRO A 427 15.98 7.97 6.61
N VAL A 428 17.30 7.98 6.76
CA VAL A 428 18.00 7.16 7.76
C VAL A 428 17.98 7.84 9.12
N LYS A 429 17.34 7.19 10.11
CA LYS A 429 17.34 7.63 11.51
C LYS A 429 18.67 7.22 12.19
N PRO A 430 19.44 8.16 12.78
CA PRO A 430 20.75 7.86 13.40
C PRO A 430 20.71 6.73 14.44
N GLY A 431 19.73 6.74 15.35
CA GLY A 431 19.60 5.68 16.36
C GLY A 431 19.36 4.29 15.77
N LYS A 432 18.57 4.19 14.68
CA LYS A 432 18.32 2.93 13.98
C LYS A 432 19.55 2.46 13.21
N LEU A 433 20.25 3.40 12.55
CA LEU A 433 21.51 3.12 11.88
C LEU A 433 22.54 2.57 12.85
N ARG A 434 22.73 3.25 13.99
CA ARG A 434 23.64 2.85 15.06
C ARG A 434 23.33 1.44 15.56
N ALA A 435 22.07 1.15 15.87
CA ALA A 435 21.65 -0.17 16.34
C ALA A 435 21.99 -1.29 15.34
N VAL A 436 21.74 -1.06 14.04
CA VAL A 436 22.03 -2.05 12.99
C VAL A 436 23.53 -2.24 12.79
N ILE A 437 24.31 -1.16 12.77
CA ILE A 437 25.77 -1.25 12.65
C ILE A 437 26.37 -1.98 13.87
N SER A 438 25.99 -1.60 15.09
CA SER A 438 26.48 -2.25 16.30
C SER A 438 26.12 -3.74 16.35
N GLN A 439 24.93 -4.13 15.89
CA GLN A 439 24.53 -5.53 15.81
C GLN A 439 25.35 -6.32 14.78
N LEU A 440 25.64 -5.73 13.61
CA LEU A 440 26.41 -6.39 12.56
C LEU A 440 27.88 -6.55 12.92
N ILE A 441 28.48 -5.53 13.52
CA ILE A 441 29.87 -5.56 13.97
C ILE A 441 30.02 -6.51 15.16
N GLY A 442 29.07 -6.49 16.12
CA GLY A 442 29.08 -7.38 17.28
C GLY A 442 28.86 -8.87 16.97
N ASN A 443 28.37 -9.21 15.77
CA ASN A 443 28.21 -10.58 15.30
C ASN A 443 29.38 -11.06 14.41
N ALA A 444 30.27 -10.16 13.98
CA ALA A 444 31.38 -10.45 13.08
C ALA A 444 32.72 -10.76 13.79
N GLY A 445 32.78 -10.50 15.10
CA GLY A 445 33.85 -10.98 16.01
C GLY A 445 33.39 -12.17 16.83
#